data_AF-A0A9D6CUY9-F1
#
_entry.id   AF-A0A9D6CUY9-F1
#
_cell.length_a   1.000
_cell.length_b   1.000
_cell.length_c   1.000
_cell.angle_alpha   90.00
_cell.angle_beta   90.00
_cell.angle_gamma   90.00
#
_symmetry.space_group_name_H-M   'P 1'
#
loop_
_entity.id
_entity.type
_entity.pdbx_description
1 polymer ?
#
loop_
_entity_poly.entity_id
_entity_poly.type
_entity_poly.pdbx_seq_one_letter_code
_entity_poly.pdbx_strand_id
1 'polypeptide(L)'
;MTARWSPAKLVAGAALAALAAAALAPLLLRLGRPEALPLYWALEALCHQTPDRCWLLGGAPAGLCVRCCGLYAGLALAGSGLLRFSPSRLAAAALLMGLSWAVEAAGAAHPPPWTRWAAGAAFGVVAGAVFRPGRPRQT
;
A
#
# COMPACT_ATOMS: atom_id res chain seq x y z
N MET A 1 18.88 8.99 24.91
CA MET A 1 18.73 9.20 23.46
C MET A 1 17.27 8.98 23.08
N THR A 2 16.47 10.03 22.93
CA THR A 2 15.08 9.88 22.49
C THR A 2 15.08 9.72 20.96
N ALA A 3 14.62 8.58 20.46
CA ALA A 3 14.48 8.36 19.02
C ALA A 3 13.50 9.39 18.46
N ARG A 4 14.00 10.42 17.77
CA ARG A 4 13.15 11.35 17.03
C ARG A 4 12.64 10.65 15.78
N TRP A 5 11.41 10.16 15.84
CA TRP A 5 10.72 9.61 14.67
C TRP A 5 10.41 10.75 13.71
N SER A 6 10.95 10.70 12.50
CA SER A 6 10.50 11.61 11.44
C SER A 6 9.13 11.14 10.93
N PRO A 7 8.23 12.06 10.51
CA PRO A 7 6.93 11.69 9.96
C PRO A 7 7.03 10.67 8.82
N ALA A 8 8.07 10.75 7.98
CA ALA A 8 8.33 9.79 6.91
C ALA A 8 8.59 8.37 7.43
N LYS A 9 9.32 8.23 8.56
CA LYS A 9 9.56 6.92 9.18
C LYS A 9 8.30 6.35 9.81
N LEU A 10 7.43 7.19 10.36
CA LEU A 10 6.12 6.77 10.89
C LEU A 10 5.21 6.25 9.78
N VAL A 11 5.11 6.98 8.67
CA VAL A 11 4.34 6.55 7.49
C VAL A 11 4.89 5.23 6.95
N ALA A 12 6.21 5.09 6.85
CA ALA A 12 6.85 3.87 6.39
C ALA A 12 6.55 2.69 7.32
N GLY A 13 6.67 2.90 8.65
CA GLY A 13 6.36 1.90 9.66
C GLY A 13 4.90 1.46 9.61
N ALA A 14 3.97 2.41 9.49
CA ALA A 14 2.55 2.10 9.35
C ALA A 14 2.25 1.33 8.05
N ALA A 15 2.89 1.71 6.94
CA ALA A 15 2.74 1.00 5.67
C ALA A 15 3.28 -0.44 5.74
N LEU A 16 4.45 -0.65 6.37
CA LEU A 16 4.99 -1.98 6.62
C LEU A 16 4.11 -2.81 7.55
N ALA A 17 3.55 -2.19 8.60
CA ALA A 17 2.62 -2.85 9.51
C ALA A 17 1.34 -3.29 8.78
N ALA A 18 0.79 -2.44 7.90
CA ALA A 18 -0.35 -2.78 7.06
C ALA A 18 -0.04 -3.96 6.12
N LEU A 19 1.13 -3.98 5.48
CA LEU A 19 1.56 -5.11 4.63
C LEU A 19 1.74 -6.40 5.42
N ALA A 20 2.36 -6.33 6.61
CA ALA A 20 2.54 -7.47 7.48
C ALA A 20 1.18 -8.03 7.94
N ALA A 21 0.26 -7.16 8.36
CA ALA A 21 -1.11 -7.54 8.72
C ALA A 21 -1.86 -8.18 7.53
N ALA A 22 -1.72 -7.62 6.32
CA ALA A 22 -2.33 -8.15 5.11
C ALA A 22 -1.88 -9.57 4.76
N ALA A 23 -0.61 -9.89 5.03
CA ALA A 23 -0.07 -11.23 4.85
C ALA A 23 -0.40 -12.15 6.03
N LEU A 24 -0.46 -11.63 7.25
CA LEU A 24 -0.76 -12.39 8.46
C LEU A 24 -2.21 -12.88 8.51
N ALA A 25 -3.17 -12.06 8.07
CA ALA A 25 -4.60 -12.42 8.08
C ALA A 25 -4.94 -13.76 7.40
N PRO A 26 -4.55 -14.01 6.12
CA PRO A 26 -4.81 -15.30 5.48
C PRO A 26 -4.01 -16.45 6.09
N LEU A 27 -2.82 -16.19 6.65
CA LEU A 27 -2.01 -17.21 7.31
C LEU A 27 -2.66 -17.69 8.62
N LEU A 28 -3.18 -16.76 9.42
CA LEU A 28 -3.97 -17.08 10.61
C LEU A 28 -5.22 -17.88 10.24
N LEU A 29 -5.92 -17.47 9.18
CA LEU A 29 -7.11 -18.18 8.70
C LEU A 29 -6.76 -19.63 8.33
N ARG A 30 -5.66 -19.84 7.59
CA ARG A 30 -5.18 -21.18 7.22
C ARG A 30 -4.82 -22.04 8.43
N LEU A 31 -4.33 -21.43 9.50
CA LEU A 31 -3.99 -22.12 10.75
C LEU A 31 -5.20 -22.35 11.66
N GLY A 32 -6.42 -22.01 11.22
CA GLY A 32 -7.64 -22.14 12.03
C GLY A 32 -7.67 -21.19 13.24
N ARG A 33 -6.93 -20.09 13.17
CA ARG A 33 -6.78 -19.11 14.26
C ARG A 33 -7.93 -18.10 14.21
N PRO A 34 -8.74 -17.96 15.29
CA PRO A 34 -9.88 -17.03 15.30
C PRO A 34 -9.47 -15.57 15.15
N GLU A 35 -8.22 -15.22 15.46
CA GLU A 35 -7.65 -13.87 15.33
C GLU A 35 -7.58 -13.39 13.87
N ALA A 36 -7.77 -14.27 12.89
CA ALA A 36 -7.85 -13.90 11.48
C ALA A 36 -9.01 -12.94 11.18
N LEU A 37 -10.21 -13.21 11.72
CA LEU A 37 -11.42 -12.44 11.43
C LEU A 37 -11.31 -10.97 11.87
N PRO A 38 -10.94 -10.69 13.15
CA PRO A 38 -10.71 -9.33 13.59
C PRO A 38 -9.64 -8.60 12.77
N LEU A 39 -8.62 -9.31 12.30
CA LEU A 39 -7.58 -8.72 11.47
C LEU A 39 -8.10 -8.35 10.07
N TYR A 40 -8.93 -9.21 9.45
CA TYR A 40 -9.63 -8.86 8.20
C TYR A 40 -10.52 -7.63 8.40
N TRP A 41 -11.36 -7.60 9.44
CA TRP A 41 -12.23 -6.46 9.75
C TRP A 41 -11.46 -5.16 9.98
N ALA A 42 -10.35 -5.21 10.71
CA ALA A 42 -9.51 -4.03 10.90
C ALA A 42 -8.94 -3.50 9.57
N LEU A 43 -8.61 -4.40 8.64
CA LEU A 43 -8.10 -4.07 7.32
C LEU A 43 -9.19 -3.63 6.33
N GLU A 44 -10.48 -3.88 6.58
CA GLU A 44 -11.59 -3.37 5.76
C GLU A 44 -11.63 -1.84 5.73
N ALA A 45 -11.23 -1.19 6.84
CA ALA A 45 -11.08 0.26 6.91
C ALA A 45 -10.01 0.82 5.94
N LEU A 46 -9.08 -0.02 5.49
CA LEU A 46 -8.00 0.34 4.57
C LEU A 46 -8.23 -0.17 3.15
N CYS A 47 -9.03 -1.23 2.98
CA CYS A 47 -9.23 -1.90 1.71
C CYS A 47 -10.56 -2.65 1.67
N HIS A 48 -11.26 -2.59 0.55
CA HIS A 48 -12.51 -3.32 0.33
C HIS A 48 -12.35 -4.85 0.21
N GLN A 49 -11.12 -5.38 0.24
CA GLN A 49 -10.82 -6.83 0.29
C GLN A 49 -11.54 -7.71 -0.75
N THR A 50 -11.84 -7.19 -1.94
CA THR A 50 -12.53 -7.95 -2.98
C THR A 50 -11.68 -9.16 -3.40
N PRO A 51 -12.13 -10.42 -3.22
CA PRO A 51 -11.27 -11.60 -3.31
C PRO A 51 -10.55 -11.77 -4.66
N ASP A 52 -11.19 -11.45 -5.77
CA ASP A 52 -10.65 -11.51 -7.14
C ASP A 52 -9.53 -10.47 -7.41
N ARG A 53 -9.36 -9.51 -6.49
CA ARG A 53 -8.38 -8.43 -6.57
C ARG A 53 -7.25 -8.59 -5.56
N CYS A 54 -7.23 -9.67 -4.78
CA CYS A 54 -6.24 -9.94 -3.75
C CYS A 54 -5.21 -10.98 -4.22
N TRP A 55 -4.02 -10.95 -3.61
CA TRP A 55 -3.09 -12.08 -3.73
C TRP A 55 -3.66 -13.27 -2.97
N LEU A 56 -3.54 -14.47 -3.53
CA LEU A 56 -3.85 -15.72 -2.82
C LEU A 56 -2.63 -16.17 -2.02
N LEU A 57 -2.76 -16.19 -0.69
CA LEU A 57 -1.73 -16.62 0.24
C LEU A 57 -2.25 -17.84 1.00
N GLY A 58 -1.64 -19.01 0.77
CA GLY A 58 -2.05 -20.24 1.45
C GLY A 58 -3.49 -20.67 1.17
N GLY A 59 -4.05 -20.29 0.02
CA GLY A 59 -5.43 -20.60 -0.39
C GLY A 59 -6.48 -19.57 0.02
N ALA A 60 -6.10 -18.50 0.75
CA ALA A 60 -7.00 -17.42 1.15
C ALA A 60 -6.57 -16.06 0.56
N PRO A 61 -7.49 -15.13 0.29
CA PRO A 61 -7.15 -13.80 -0.20
C PRO A 61 -6.41 -13.00 0.88
N ALA A 62 -5.35 -12.29 0.52
CA ALA A 62 -4.66 -11.37 1.41
C ALA A 62 -5.61 -10.30 1.97
N GLY A 63 -5.30 -9.80 3.18
CA GLY A 63 -6.11 -8.78 3.85
C GLY A 63 -6.09 -7.40 3.17
N LEU A 64 -5.28 -7.22 2.13
CA LEU A 64 -5.29 -6.05 1.26
C LEU A 64 -5.28 -6.51 -0.20
N CYS A 65 -5.97 -5.77 -1.07
CA CYS A 65 -5.94 -6.03 -2.50
C CYS A 65 -4.56 -5.71 -3.08
N VAL A 66 -4.27 -6.28 -4.26
CA VAL A 66 -2.98 -6.17 -4.94
C VAL A 66 -2.55 -4.71 -5.15
N ARG A 67 -3.51 -3.83 -5.46
CA ARG A 67 -3.28 -2.38 -5.61
C ARG A 67 -2.87 -1.72 -4.29
N CYS A 68 -3.57 -2.00 -3.20
CA CYS A 68 -3.24 -1.47 -1.87
C CYS A 68 -1.87 -1.99 -1.40
N CYS A 69 -1.56 -3.27 -1.64
CA CYS A 69 -0.22 -3.82 -1.37
C CYS A 69 0.87 -3.03 -2.11
N GLY A 70 0.65 -2.70 -3.39
CA GLY A 70 1.55 -1.83 -4.14
C GLY A 70 1.69 -0.45 -3.49
N LEU A 71 0.58 0.22 -3.19
CA LEU A 71 0.56 1.54 -2.56
C LEU A 71 1.36 1.58 -1.26
N TYR A 72 1.10 0.64 -0.34
CA TYR A 72 1.82 0.59 0.94
C TYR A 72 3.29 0.20 0.75
N ALA A 73 3.62 -0.68 -0.19
CA ALA A 73 5.02 -0.97 -0.53
C ALA A 73 5.75 0.28 -1.02
N GLY A 74 5.09 1.08 -1.86
CA GLY A 74 5.65 2.35 -2.34
C GLY A 74 5.83 3.39 -1.23
N LEU A 75 4.85 3.54 -0.33
CA LEU A 75 4.97 4.42 0.84
C LEU A 75 6.13 3.99 1.76
N ALA A 76 6.26 2.69 2.02
CA ALA A 76 7.36 2.13 2.80
C ALA A 76 8.72 2.45 2.15
N LEU A 77 8.84 2.29 0.82
CA LEU A 77 10.05 2.60 0.08
C LEU A 77 10.40 4.08 0.14
N ALA A 78 9.43 4.97 -0.06
CA ALA A 78 9.64 6.42 0.06
C ALA A 78 10.11 6.84 1.46
N GLY A 79 9.70 6.10 2.49
CA GLY A 79 10.14 6.20 3.87
C GLY A 79 11.65 6.12 4.11
N SER A 80 12.38 5.41 3.24
CA SER A 80 13.86 5.37 3.25
C SER A 80 14.49 6.76 3.10
N GLY A 81 13.77 7.68 2.46
CA GLY A 81 14.21 9.04 2.25
C GLY A 81 15.22 9.23 1.13
N LEU A 82 15.45 8.19 0.32
CA LEU A 82 16.34 8.21 -0.84
C LEU A 82 15.69 8.86 -2.07
N LEU A 83 14.36 8.93 -2.10
CA LEU A 83 13.59 9.41 -3.24
C LEU A 83 13.02 10.81 -2.98
N ARG A 84 13.02 11.65 -4.02
CA ARG A 84 12.37 12.96 -4.06
C ARG A 84 11.78 13.18 -5.44
N PHE A 85 10.52 13.61 -5.48
CA PHE A 85 9.81 13.89 -6.71
C PHE A 85 9.15 15.26 -6.63
N SER A 86 8.93 15.87 -7.79
CA SER A 86 8.13 17.09 -7.90
C SER A 86 6.65 16.78 -7.67
N PRO A 87 5.85 17.73 -7.15
CA PRO A 87 4.41 17.57 -7.05
C PRO A 87 3.72 17.24 -8.38
N SER A 88 4.26 17.67 -9.52
CA SER A 88 3.73 17.31 -10.85
C SER A 88 3.74 15.81 -11.13
N ARG A 89 4.71 15.05 -10.58
CA ARG A 89 4.74 13.59 -10.71
C ARG A 89 3.62 12.92 -9.92
N LEU A 90 3.08 13.58 -8.88
CA LEU A 90 1.94 13.06 -8.12
C LEU A 90 0.70 12.99 -9.00
N ALA A 91 0.45 14.01 -9.83
CA ALA A 91 -0.66 14.01 -10.76
C ALA A 91 -0.55 12.87 -11.78
N ALA A 92 0.63 12.63 -12.35
CA ALA A 92 0.87 11.53 -13.27
C ALA A 92 0.68 10.15 -12.60
N ALA A 93 1.20 9.96 -11.38
CA ALA A 93 1.05 8.71 -10.64
C ALA A 93 -0.40 8.47 -10.18
N ALA A 94 -1.11 9.53 -9.78
CA ALA A 94 -2.54 9.49 -9.46
C ALA A 94 -3.37 9.14 -10.69
N LEU A 95 -3.05 9.71 -11.85
CA LEU A 95 -3.70 9.38 -13.11
C LEU A 95 -3.47 7.91 -13.47
N LEU A 96 -2.24 7.40 -13.38
CA LEU A 96 -1.94 5.99 -13.66
C LEU A 96 -2.74 5.04 -12.74
N MET A 97 -2.76 5.34 -11.43
CA MET A 97 -3.57 4.59 -10.47
C MET A 97 -5.06 4.65 -10.79
N GLY A 98 -5.57 5.86 -11.06
CA GLY A 98 -6.97 6.12 -11.37
C GLY A 98 -7.41 5.41 -12.65
N LEU A 99 -6.58 5.42 -13.70
CA LEU A 99 -6.84 4.69 -14.94
C LEU A 99 -6.87 3.18 -14.71
N SER A 100 -5.93 2.63 -13.94
CA SER A 100 -5.96 1.20 -13.59
C SER A 100 -7.25 0.82 -12.87
N TRP A 101 -7.75 1.68 -11.98
CA TRP A 101 -9.02 1.46 -11.30
C TRP A 101 -10.22 1.62 -12.24
N ALA A 102 -10.22 2.66 -13.09
CA ALA A 102 -11.33 2.99 -13.99
C ALA A 102 -11.56 1.90 -15.04
N VAL A 103 -10.48 1.32 -15.61
CA VAL A 103 -10.57 0.19 -16.55
C VAL A 103 -11.30 -1.00 -15.94
N GLU A 104 -11.03 -1.29 -14.65
CA GLU A 104 -11.70 -2.38 -13.93
C GLU A 104 -13.14 -2.02 -13.54
N ALA A 105 -13.37 -0.79 -13.09
CA ALA A 105 -14.69 -0.32 -12.70
C ALA A 105 -15.66 -0.29 -13.89
N ALA A 106 -15.17 0.01 -15.09
CA ALA A 106 -15.93 -0.06 -16.33
C ALA A 106 -16.17 -1.49 -16.83
N GLY A 107 -15.56 -2.51 -16.20
CA GLY A 107 -15.59 -3.89 -16.69
C GLY A 107 -14.88 -4.09 -18.04
N ALA A 108 -14.08 -3.11 -18.48
CA ALA A 108 -13.45 -3.12 -19.80
C ALA A 108 -12.31 -4.15 -19.89
N ALA A 109 -11.59 -4.37 -18.78
CA ALA A 109 -10.60 -5.43 -18.67
C ALA A 109 -10.33 -5.77 -17.19
N HIS A 110 -9.72 -6.94 -16.96
CA HIS A 110 -9.12 -7.31 -15.68
C HIS A 110 -7.60 -7.25 -15.82
N PRO A 111 -6.95 -6.12 -15.46
CA PRO A 111 -5.51 -6.00 -15.54
C PRO A 111 -4.85 -7.09 -14.70
N PRO A 112 -3.74 -7.67 -15.17
CA PRO A 112 -3.03 -8.68 -14.40
C PRO A 112 -2.62 -8.12 -13.03
N PRO A 113 -2.50 -8.97 -11.99
CA PRO A 113 -2.15 -8.51 -10.64
C PRO A 113 -0.94 -7.56 -10.60
N TRP A 114 0.12 -7.87 -11.37
CA TRP A 114 1.34 -7.05 -11.39
C TRP A 114 1.13 -5.63 -11.91
N THR A 115 0.21 -5.38 -12.86
CA THR A 115 -0.08 -4.01 -13.31
C THR A 115 -0.83 -3.22 -12.25
N ARG A 116 -1.76 -3.87 -11.53
CA ARG A 116 -2.47 -3.25 -10.39
C ARG A 116 -1.49 -2.87 -9.29
N TRP A 117 -0.56 -3.79 -8.98
CA TRP A 117 0.48 -3.59 -7.99
C TRP A 117 1.43 -2.46 -8.40
N ALA A 118 1.88 -2.43 -9.66
CA ALA A 118 2.80 -1.41 -10.16
C ALA A 118 2.18 -0.01 -10.16
N ALA A 119 0.91 0.13 -10.58
CA ALA A 119 0.17 1.38 -10.46
C ALA A 119 0.04 1.83 -8.99
N GLY A 120 -0.29 0.85 -8.12
CA GLY A 120 -0.16 0.87 -6.66
C GLY A 120 1.12 1.57 -6.18
N ALA A 121 2.24 0.90 -6.44
CA ALA A 121 3.56 1.25 -5.96
C ALA A 121 4.04 2.59 -6.53
N ALA A 122 3.79 2.87 -7.81
CA ALA A 122 4.14 4.14 -8.43
C ALA A 122 3.50 5.33 -7.69
N PHE A 123 2.21 5.24 -7.38
CA PHE A 123 1.52 6.26 -6.59
C PHE A 123 2.08 6.36 -5.16
N GLY A 124 2.24 5.23 -4.46
CA GLY A 124 2.76 5.22 -3.09
C GLY A 124 4.16 5.82 -2.97
N VAL A 125 5.07 5.47 -3.88
CA VAL A 125 6.43 6.02 -3.94
C VAL A 125 6.40 7.53 -4.14
N VAL A 126 5.62 8.01 -5.12
CA VAL A 126 5.56 9.44 -5.44
C VAL A 126 4.91 10.23 -4.32
N ALA A 127 3.78 9.77 -3.79
CA ALA A 127 3.09 10.41 -2.68
C ALA A 127 4.00 10.52 -1.45
N GLY A 128 4.64 9.44 -1.03
CA GLY A 128 5.53 9.45 0.14
C GLY A 128 6.76 10.33 -0.05
N ALA A 129 7.28 10.46 -1.27
CA ALA A 129 8.44 11.30 -1.57
C ALA A 129 8.11 12.80 -1.67
N VAL A 130 6.89 13.14 -2.11
CA VAL A 130 6.40 14.54 -2.20
C VAL A 130 6.06 15.09 -0.81
N PHE A 131 5.37 14.32 0.03
CA PHE A 131 4.91 14.77 1.35
C PHE A 131 5.97 14.65 2.46
N ARG A 132 7.24 14.41 2.10
CA ARG A 132 8.31 14.33 3.10
C ARG A 132 8.64 15.74 3.63
N PRO A 133 8.58 15.98 4.96
CA PRO A 133 9.00 17.25 5.53
C PRO A 133 10.42 17.60 5.09
N GLY A 134 10.64 18.85 4.68
CA GLY A 134 11.98 19.35 4.35
C GLY A 134 12.94 19.08 5.51
N ARG A 135 14.21 18.74 5.21
CA ARG A 135 15.23 18.78 6.26
C ARG A 135 15.25 20.22 6.79
N PRO A 136 15.18 20.46 8.11
CA PRO A 136 15.38 21.81 8.63
C PRO A 136 16.71 22.32 8.10
N ARG A 137 16.71 23.55 7.54
CA ARG A 137 17.95 24.20 7.15
C ARG A 137 18.76 24.36 8.43
N GLN A 138 19.96 23.78 8.46
CA GLN A 138 20.94 24.14 9.49
C GLN A 138 21.42 25.54 9.11
N THR A 139 20.77 26.55 9.69
CA THR A 139 21.25 27.94 9.69
C THR A 139 22.11 28.15 10.90
#